data_AF-A0A949SDU0-F1
#
_entry.id   AF-A0A949SDU0-F1
#
_cell.length_a   1.000
_cell.length_b   1.000
_cell.length_c   1.000
_cell.angle_alpha   90.00
_cell.angle_beta   90.00
_cell.angle_gamma   90.00
#
_symmetry.space_group_name_H-M   'P 1'
#
loop_
_entity.id
_entity.type
_entity.pdbx_description
1 polymer ?
#
loop_
_entity_poly.entity_id
_entity_poly.type
_entity_poly.pdbx_seq_one_letter_code
_entity_poly.pdbx_strand_id
1 'polypeptide(L)'
;MKTIFRYSVMSAALAVFLTTAGMSVFAQDPCADTATRDALDKTIRENSVIKTKEARKKTADAGKEFLEKFGNCKDEAGNLIGADFVEWLKAKIPVYEKIYKQMERDEKAAALEKQFFAGISSKSWDQVYSSGKELMAMDPEKYRPAEIVLGSIGYDETAKSPRVTTWNDETLKYAKQSIADLEAGKKFEPLGFLPYSYKDKDEALGWLNYTIGYILSFDKNDKKQGVGYLYKASQAKSTTATIPDVYRSIGSYYIDEMNKRIEELQALVKAQNPADPDDVKATKVAEIKAKQGIVNGTAERALNAFAHAVFLANKDPKNAAYAKAITETAKQIYGIRFGKPDGFDAYLATANAAALPNPSTAIEPVNDPDTSAETPAATPASSKPAASTTNAKPGTAAKASSETAKSKGTRQ
;
A
#
# COMPACT_ATOMS: atom_id res chain seq x y z
N MET A 1 -17.20 14.33 -27.89
CA MET A 1 -17.46 13.70 -29.20
C MET A 1 -17.53 12.19 -28.99
N LYS A 2 -18.69 11.60 -29.30
CA LYS A 2 -19.00 10.16 -29.22
C LYS A 2 -18.47 9.45 -30.47
N THR A 3 -17.89 8.25 -30.33
CA THR A 3 -18.27 6.95 -30.97
C THR A 3 -17.08 5.97 -30.94
N ILE A 4 -17.13 4.91 -30.11
CA ILE A 4 -17.43 3.51 -30.46
C ILE A 4 -16.34 2.85 -31.34
N PHE A 5 -15.43 2.10 -30.71
CA PHE A 5 -14.61 1.08 -31.37
C PHE A 5 -15.37 -0.25 -31.31
N ARG A 6 -15.76 -0.77 -32.48
CA ARG A 6 -16.26 -2.14 -32.67
C ARG A 6 -15.12 -3.03 -33.14
N TYR A 7 -15.15 -4.25 -32.63
CA TYR A 7 -14.31 -5.39 -32.95
C TYR A 7 -14.16 -5.62 -34.46
N SER A 8 -12.91 -5.68 -34.92
CA SER A 8 -12.54 -6.24 -36.22
C SER A 8 -11.97 -7.64 -36.00
N VAL A 9 -12.80 -8.66 -36.19
CA VAL A 9 -12.38 -10.05 -36.32
C VAL A 9 -11.58 -10.15 -37.62
N MET A 10 -10.28 -10.46 -37.53
CA MET A 10 -9.46 -10.79 -38.69
C MET A 10 -9.87 -12.18 -39.22
N SER A 11 -10.67 -12.17 -40.28
CA SER A 11 -10.85 -13.27 -41.20
C SER A 11 -9.63 -13.35 -42.12
N ALA A 12 -8.72 -14.30 -41.87
CA ALA A 12 -7.61 -14.58 -42.77
C ALA A 12 -7.99 -15.69 -43.75
N ALA A 13 -8.41 -15.24 -44.94
CA ALA A 13 -8.29 -15.83 -46.27
C ALA A 13 -8.25 -17.36 -46.43
N LEU A 14 -9.38 -17.93 -46.87
CA LEU A 14 -9.38 -19.03 -47.83
C LEU A 14 -9.86 -18.45 -49.17
N ALA A 15 -8.99 -18.40 -50.16
CA ALA A 15 -9.35 -18.01 -51.52
C ALA A 15 -10.17 -19.13 -52.17
N VAL A 16 -11.48 -18.92 -52.28
CA VAL A 16 -12.37 -19.75 -53.09
C VAL A 16 -12.53 -19.06 -54.44
N PHE A 17 -12.07 -19.72 -55.50
CA PHE A 17 -12.40 -19.35 -56.87
C PHE A 17 -13.92 -19.50 -57.07
N LEU A 18 -14.63 -18.38 -57.25
CA LEU A 18 -16.01 -18.35 -57.72
C LEU A 18 -16.00 -18.10 -59.23
N THR A 19 -16.12 -19.18 -60.01
CA THR A 19 -16.70 -19.09 -61.36
C THR A 19 -18.21 -19.26 -61.24
N THR A 20 -18.93 -18.18 -61.51
CA THR A 20 -20.39 -18.15 -61.62
C THR A 20 -20.84 -18.92 -62.86
N ALA A 21 -21.50 -20.05 -62.65
CA ALA A 21 -22.50 -20.57 -63.59
C ALA A 21 -23.61 -21.22 -62.77
N GLY A 22 -24.84 -20.72 -62.93
CA GLY A 22 -26.01 -21.25 -62.26
C GLY A 22 -26.22 -22.71 -62.65
N MET A 23 -26.03 -23.61 -61.71
CA MET A 23 -26.61 -24.94 -61.75
C MET A 23 -27.49 -25.08 -60.51
N SER A 24 -28.70 -25.59 -60.73
CA SER A 24 -29.56 -26.18 -59.72
C SER A 24 -28.72 -27.08 -58.80
N VAL A 25 -28.51 -26.64 -57.56
CA VAL A 25 -27.87 -27.44 -56.52
C VAL A 25 -28.86 -28.55 -56.17
N PHE A 26 -28.78 -29.68 -56.88
CA PHE A 26 -29.16 -30.95 -56.26
C PHE A 26 -28.38 -31.00 -54.94
N ALA A 27 -29.06 -31.18 -53.82
CA ALA A 27 -28.41 -31.44 -52.55
C ALA A 27 -27.56 -32.71 -52.74
N GLN A 28 -26.30 -32.55 -53.14
CA GLN A 28 -25.35 -33.65 -53.20
C GLN A 28 -25.24 -34.15 -51.78
N ASP A 29 -25.52 -35.43 -51.59
CA ASP A 29 -25.36 -36.09 -50.31
C ASP A 29 -23.94 -35.78 -49.81
N PRO A 30 -23.78 -35.03 -48.70
CA PRO A 30 -22.46 -34.70 -48.19
C PRO A 30 -21.64 -35.96 -47.91
N CYS A 31 -22.28 -37.11 -47.68
CA CYS A 31 -21.61 -38.39 -47.49
C CYS A 31 -20.92 -38.95 -48.74
N ALA A 32 -21.24 -38.46 -49.93
CA ALA A 32 -20.59 -38.83 -51.18
C ALA A 32 -19.32 -38.00 -51.48
N ASP A 33 -19.07 -36.90 -50.74
CA ASP A 33 -17.87 -36.06 -50.90
C ASP A 33 -16.66 -36.67 -50.16
N THR A 34 -16.14 -37.75 -50.72
CA THR A 34 -14.98 -38.46 -50.17
C THR A 34 -13.71 -37.62 -50.19
N ALA A 35 -13.55 -36.74 -51.18
CA ALA A 35 -12.35 -35.88 -51.30
C ALA A 35 -12.24 -34.89 -50.14
N THR A 36 -13.33 -34.20 -49.80
CA THR A 36 -13.35 -33.29 -48.65
C THR A 36 -13.21 -34.04 -47.33
N ARG A 37 -13.88 -35.18 -47.18
CA ARG A 37 -13.76 -36.03 -45.99
C ARG A 37 -12.31 -36.46 -45.73
N ASP A 38 -11.64 -36.97 -46.76
CA ASP A 38 -10.27 -37.48 -46.66
C ASP A 38 -9.27 -36.33 -46.42
N ALA A 39 -9.53 -35.14 -46.99
CA ALA A 39 -8.73 -33.93 -46.73
C ALA A 39 -8.83 -33.45 -45.26
N LEU A 40 -10.04 -33.48 -44.68
CA LEU A 40 -10.24 -33.15 -43.26
C LEU A 40 -9.62 -34.21 -42.34
N ASP A 41 -9.81 -35.51 -42.61
CA ASP A 41 -9.18 -36.60 -41.85
C ASP A 41 -7.65 -36.44 -41.86
N LYS A 42 -7.05 -36.21 -43.03
CA LYS A 42 -5.61 -35.96 -43.17
C LYS A 42 -5.18 -34.76 -42.32
N THR A 43 -5.89 -33.63 -42.42
CA THR A 43 -5.60 -32.41 -41.65
C THR A 43 -5.62 -32.69 -40.15
N ILE A 44 -6.63 -33.43 -39.67
CA ILE A 44 -6.77 -33.81 -38.26
C ILE A 44 -5.58 -34.69 -37.85
N ARG A 45 -5.27 -35.76 -38.58
CA ARG A 45 -4.20 -36.70 -38.23
C ARG A 45 -2.84 -36.02 -38.18
N GLU A 46 -2.51 -35.24 -39.21
CA GLU A 46 -1.22 -34.54 -39.30
C GLU A 46 -1.04 -33.51 -38.17
N ASN A 47 -2.09 -32.77 -37.80
CA ASN A 47 -1.98 -31.71 -36.80
C ASN A 47 -2.23 -32.20 -35.35
N SER A 48 -2.95 -33.31 -35.16
CA SER A 48 -3.30 -33.82 -33.82
C SER A 48 -2.10 -34.22 -32.95
N VAL A 49 -0.98 -34.58 -33.59
CA VAL A 49 0.29 -34.92 -32.93
C VAL A 49 1.18 -33.71 -32.66
N ILE A 50 0.95 -32.59 -33.36
CA ILE A 50 1.74 -31.37 -33.25
C ILE A 50 1.22 -30.54 -32.05
N LYS A 51 2.14 -30.16 -31.16
CA LYS A 51 1.82 -29.47 -29.90
C LYS A 51 1.91 -27.94 -30.01
N THR A 52 1.59 -27.37 -31.16
CA THR A 52 1.57 -25.91 -31.40
C THR A 52 0.15 -25.35 -31.34
N LYS A 53 0.01 -24.06 -31.04
CA LYS A 53 -1.28 -23.36 -30.96
C LYS A 53 -2.04 -23.48 -32.29
N GLU A 54 -1.35 -23.25 -33.40
CA GLU A 54 -1.88 -23.31 -34.75
C GLU A 54 -2.36 -24.71 -35.11
N ALA A 55 -1.61 -25.76 -34.74
CA ALA A 55 -2.01 -27.14 -34.99
C ALA A 55 -3.21 -27.55 -34.15
N ARG A 56 -3.30 -27.11 -32.89
CA ARG A 56 -4.48 -27.34 -32.05
C ARG A 56 -5.73 -26.69 -32.64
N LYS A 57 -5.61 -25.45 -33.12
CA LYS A 57 -6.70 -24.76 -33.83
C LYS A 57 -7.13 -25.51 -35.08
N LYS A 58 -6.19 -25.84 -35.97
CA LYS A 58 -6.48 -26.57 -37.20
C LYS A 58 -7.15 -27.92 -36.94
N THR A 59 -6.67 -28.67 -35.94
CA THR A 59 -7.26 -29.97 -35.56
C THR A 59 -8.69 -29.80 -35.03
N ALA A 60 -8.93 -28.80 -34.18
CA ALA A 60 -10.26 -28.53 -33.62
C ALA A 60 -11.25 -28.06 -34.70
N ASP A 61 -10.85 -27.11 -35.54
CA ASP A 61 -11.70 -26.55 -36.60
C ASP A 61 -12.03 -27.63 -37.64
N ALA A 62 -11.03 -28.36 -38.15
CA ALA A 62 -11.24 -29.45 -39.10
C ALA A 62 -12.06 -30.60 -38.51
N GLY A 63 -11.85 -30.93 -37.22
CA GLY A 63 -12.63 -31.93 -36.52
C GLY A 63 -14.10 -31.56 -36.38
N LYS A 64 -14.41 -30.29 -36.06
CA LYS A 64 -15.79 -29.79 -36.00
C LYS A 64 -16.46 -29.89 -37.36
N GLU A 65 -15.78 -29.41 -38.39
CA GLU A 65 -16.28 -29.47 -39.76
C GLU A 65 -16.52 -30.93 -40.20
N PHE A 66 -15.61 -31.85 -39.83
CA PHE A 66 -15.78 -33.28 -40.10
C PHE A 66 -17.03 -33.84 -39.41
N LEU A 67 -17.22 -33.57 -38.11
CA LEU A 67 -18.38 -34.05 -37.37
C LEU A 67 -19.69 -33.47 -37.90
N GLU A 68 -19.69 -32.20 -38.30
CA GLU A 68 -20.87 -31.52 -38.85
C GLU A 68 -21.28 -32.10 -40.21
N LYS A 69 -20.31 -32.27 -41.13
CA LYS A 69 -20.57 -32.72 -42.50
C LYS A 69 -20.71 -34.24 -42.62
N PHE A 70 -19.88 -34.99 -41.91
CA PHE A 70 -19.72 -36.44 -42.12
C PHE A 70 -20.03 -37.29 -40.89
N GLY A 71 -20.22 -36.70 -39.71
CA GLY A 71 -20.38 -37.43 -38.45
C GLY A 71 -21.63 -38.30 -38.34
N ASN A 72 -22.59 -38.15 -39.26
CA ASN A 72 -23.82 -38.95 -39.33
C ASN A 72 -23.91 -39.81 -40.60
N CYS A 73 -22.86 -39.84 -41.43
CA CYS A 73 -22.86 -40.59 -42.68
C CYS A 73 -22.88 -42.10 -42.44
N LYS A 74 -23.71 -42.80 -43.21
CA LYS A 74 -23.93 -44.25 -43.09
C LYS A 74 -23.59 -44.97 -44.39
N ASP A 75 -23.12 -46.20 -44.27
CA ASP A 75 -22.93 -47.11 -45.41
C ASP A 75 -24.28 -47.70 -45.89
N GLU A 76 -24.24 -48.51 -46.95
CA GLU A 76 -25.43 -49.17 -47.52
C GLU A 76 -26.14 -50.11 -46.52
N ALA A 77 -25.42 -50.59 -45.49
CA ALA A 77 -25.95 -51.41 -44.42
C ALA A 77 -26.49 -50.58 -43.23
N GLY A 78 -26.43 -49.25 -43.31
CA GLY A 78 -26.92 -48.32 -42.29
C GLY A 78 -25.96 -48.09 -41.12
N ASN A 79 -24.71 -48.57 -41.20
CA ASN A 79 -23.68 -48.38 -40.17
C ASN A 79 -22.97 -47.05 -40.37
N LEU A 80 -22.56 -46.38 -39.29
CA LEU A 80 -21.80 -45.14 -39.38
C LEU A 80 -20.43 -45.37 -40.05
N ILE A 81 -20.14 -44.61 -41.10
CA ILE A 81 -18.85 -44.66 -41.78
C ILE A 81 -17.78 -44.09 -40.84
N GLY A 82 -16.78 -44.90 -40.50
CA GLY A 82 -15.68 -44.48 -39.63
C GLY A 82 -16.10 -44.20 -38.18
N ALA A 83 -17.05 -44.98 -37.64
CA ALA A 83 -17.61 -44.84 -36.30
C ALA A 83 -16.54 -44.56 -35.22
N ASP A 84 -15.45 -45.33 -35.18
CA ASP A 84 -14.34 -45.15 -34.22
C ASP A 84 -13.69 -43.77 -34.32
N PHE A 85 -13.51 -43.25 -35.53
CA PHE A 85 -12.92 -41.93 -35.75
C PHE A 85 -13.89 -40.82 -35.35
N VAL A 86 -15.18 -40.97 -35.66
CA VAL A 86 -16.24 -40.04 -35.22
C VAL A 86 -16.33 -39.99 -33.70
N GLU A 87 -16.29 -41.14 -33.01
CA GLU A 87 -16.27 -41.21 -31.55
C GLU A 87 -15.01 -40.58 -30.95
N TRP A 88 -13.84 -40.89 -31.54
CA TRP A 88 -12.58 -40.26 -31.16
C TRP A 88 -12.63 -38.74 -31.30
N LEU A 89 -13.18 -38.22 -32.41
CA LEU A 89 -13.34 -36.79 -32.65
C LEU A 89 -14.26 -36.13 -31.61
N LYS A 90 -15.42 -36.73 -31.34
CA LYS A 90 -16.35 -36.26 -30.30
C LYS A 90 -15.66 -36.14 -28.94
N ALA A 91 -14.77 -37.08 -28.61
CA ALA A 91 -14.01 -37.04 -27.37
C ALA A 91 -12.83 -36.04 -27.39
N LYS A 92 -12.14 -35.88 -28.52
CA LYS A 92 -10.87 -35.12 -28.58
C LYS A 92 -11.01 -33.66 -28.99
N ILE A 93 -11.98 -33.29 -29.80
CA ILE A 93 -12.18 -31.90 -30.21
C ILE A 93 -12.35 -30.96 -29.00
N PRO A 94 -13.19 -31.28 -27.98
CA PRO A 94 -13.31 -30.45 -26.78
C PRO A 94 -11.98 -30.28 -26.04
N VAL A 95 -11.14 -31.32 -26.04
CA VAL A 95 -9.79 -31.28 -25.43
C VAL A 95 -8.88 -30.34 -26.21
N TYR A 96 -8.86 -30.43 -27.55
CA TYR A 96 -8.06 -29.54 -28.38
C TYR A 96 -8.49 -28.08 -28.30
N GLU A 97 -9.79 -27.81 -28.24
CA GLU A 97 -10.30 -26.45 -28.03
C GLU A 97 -9.89 -25.87 -26.68
N LYS A 98 -10.00 -26.68 -25.62
CA LYS A 98 -9.58 -26.27 -24.28
C LYS A 98 -8.09 -25.95 -24.25
N ILE A 99 -7.26 -26.80 -24.86
CA ILE A 99 -5.81 -26.57 -24.95
C ILE A 99 -5.51 -25.32 -25.78
N TYR A 100 -6.15 -25.13 -26.94
CA TYR A 100 -5.97 -23.95 -27.77
C TYR A 100 -6.29 -22.66 -27.01
N LYS A 101 -7.45 -22.60 -26.34
CA LYS A 101 -7.83 -21.43 -25.52
C LYS A 101 -6.88 -21.19 -24.37
N GLN A 102 -6.36 -22.25 -23.76
CA GLN A 102 -5.33 -22.12 -22.72
C GLN A 102 -4.04 -21.53 -23.29
N MET A 103 -3.59 -21.99 -24.47
CA MET A 103 -2.40 -21.44 -25.13
C MET A 103 -2.58 -19.96 -25.52
N GLU A 104 -3.76 -19.56 -26.00
CA GLU A 104 -4.06 -18.14 -26.25
C GLU A 104 -4.00 -17.29 -24.98
N ARG A 105 -4.55 -17.81 -23.88
CA ARG A 105 -4.49 -17.14 -22.58
C ARG A 105 -3.06 -17.03 -22.07
N ASP A 106 -2.27 -18.10 -22.18
CA ASP A 106 -0.87 -18.13 -21.73
C ASP A 106 0.01 -17.18 -22.54
N GLU A 107 -0.18 -17.10 -23.86
CA GLU A 107 0.52 -16.16 -24.73
C GLU A 107 0.18 -14.71 -24.39
N LYS A 108 -1.11 -14.41 -24.17
CA LYS A 108 -1.54 -13.08 -23.74
C LYS A 108 -0.94 -12.72 -22.38
N ALA A 109 -0.98 -13.65 -21.43
CA ALA A 109 -0.41 -13.46 -20.10
C ALA A 109 1.11 -13.21 -20.17
N ALA A 110 1.85 -13.97 -20.98
CA ALA A 110 3.29 -13.78 -21.18
C ALA A 110 3.62 -12.41 -21.80
N ALA A 111 2.81 -11.93 -22.77
CA ALA A 111 2.98 -10.61 -23.34
C ALA A 111 2.76 -9.49 -22.31
N LEU A 112 1.72 -9.63 -21.47
CA LEU A 112 1.43 -8.69 -20.39
C LEU A 112 2.49 -8.71 -19.29
N GLU A 113 2.97 -9.90 -18.90
CA GLU A 113 4.10 -10.05 -17.95
C GLU A 113 5.32 -9.30 -18.46
N LYS A 114 5.69 -9.51 -19.74
CA LYS A 114 6.81 -8.80 -20.36
C LYS A 114 6.61 -7.29 -20.32
N GLN A 115 5.42 -6.80 -20.66
CA GLN A 115 5.09 -5.38 -20.61
C GLN A 115 5.15 -4.83 -19.19
N PHE A 116 4.63 -5.58 -18.21
CA PHE A 116 4.64 -5.21 -16.80
C PHE A 116 6.06 -5.03 -16.27
N PHE A 117 6.93 -6.04 -16.44
CA PHE A 117 8.30 -5.98 -15.95
C PHE A 117 9.16 -4.98 -16.72
N ALA A 118 9.01 -4.86 -18.04
CA ALA A 118 9.68 -3.81 -18.82
C ALA A 118 9.22 -2.40 -18.39
N GLY A 119 7.93 -2.25 -18.09
CA GLY A 119 7.36 -1.03 -17.53
C GLY A 119 7.99 -0.67 -16.19
N ILE A 120 8.18 -1.66 -15.30
CA ILE A 120 8.87 -1.45 -14.02
C ILE A 120 10.31 -0.97 -14.23
N SER A 121 11.08 -1.68 -15.06
CA SER A 121 12.49 -1.34 -15.30
C SER A 121 12.67 0.03 -15.96
N SER A 122 11.76 0.40 -16.86
CA SER A 122 11.78 1.69 -17.57
C SER A 122 11.06 2.83 -16.84
N LYS A 123 10.42 2.54 -15.69
CA LYS A 123 9.54 3.48 -14.97
C LYS A 123 8.36 3.99 -15.81
N SER A 124 7.88 3.18 -16.76
CA SER A 124 6.71 3.47 -17.59
C SER A 124 5.43 3.08 -16.84
N TRP A 125 5.04 3.89 -15.85
CA TRP A 125 3.99 3.50 -14.90
C TRP A 125 2.62 3.28 -15.52
N ASP A 126 2.25 4.00 -16.58
CA ASP A 126 1.02 3.72 -17.33
C ASP A 126 0.99 2.29 -17.88
N GLN A 127 2.13 1.79 -18.38
CA GLN A 127 2.26 0.41 -18.83
C GLN A 127 2.12 -0.55 -17.65
N VAL A 128 2.77 -0.27 -16.51
CA VAL A 128 2.70 -1.11 -15.30
C VAL A 128 1.28 -1.22 -14.76
N TYR A 129 0.55 -0.09 -14.64
CA TYR A 129 -0.85 -0.10 -14.23
C TYR A 129 -1.75 -0.82 -15.23
N SER A 130 -1.59 -0.56 -16.53
CA SER A 130 -2.44 -1.20 -17.54
C SER A 130 -2.24 -2.73 -17.59
N SER A 131 -1.00 -3.21 -17.67
CA SER A 131 -0.74 -4.65 -17.76
C SER A 131 -0.95 -5.36 -16.43
N GLY A 132 -0.59 -4.75 -15.30
CA GLY A 132 -0.81 -5.32 -13.97
C GLY A 132 -2.29 -5.58 -13.68
N LYS A 133 -3.17 -4.66 -14.12
CA LYS A 133 -4.63 -4.83 -14.03
C LYS A 133 -5.13 -6.01 -14.85
N GLU A 134 -4.69 -6.14 -16.10
CA GLU A 134 -5.10 -7.26 -16.95
C GLU A 134 -4.58 -8.60 -16.43
N LEU A 135 -3.34 -8.66 -15.93
CA LEU A 135 -2.78 -9.85 -15.31
C LEU A 135 -3.61 -10.30 -14.10
N MET A 136 -3.89 -9.39 -13.17
CA MET A 136 -4.73 -9.69 -12.00
C MET A 136 -6.16 -10.10 -12.38
N ALA A 137 -6.71 -9.59 -13.48
CA ALA A 137 -8.02 -10.03 -13.97
C ALA A 137 -7.97 -11.42 -14.61
N MET A 138 -6.85 -11.81 -15.23
CA MET A 138 -6.69 -13.14 -15.82
C MET A 138 -6.51 -14.20 -14.74
N ASP A 139 -5.61 -13.98 -13.79
CA ASP A 139 -5.33 -14.94 -12.72
C ASP A 139 -5.04 -14.18 -11.42
N PRO A 140 -6.09 -13.89 -10.62
CA PRO A 140 -5.95 -13.11 -9.40
C PRO A 140 -5.05 -13.78 -8.35
N GLU A 141 -4.89 -15.10 -8.38
CA GLU A 141 -4.05 -15.82 -7.42
C GLU A 141 -2.59 -15.73 -7.83
N LYS A 142 -2.28 -16.02 -9.10
CA LYS A 142 -0.90 -15.93 -9.63
C LYS A 142 -0.36 -14.50 -9.61
N TYR A 143 -1.18 -13.52 -9.97
CA TYR A 143 -0.72 -12.14 -10.19
C TYR A 143 -1.03 -11.16 -9.05
N ARG A 144 -1.53 -11.64 -7.90
CA ARG A 144 -1.74 -10.81 -6.72
C ARG A 144 -0.51 -9.97 -6.31
N PRO A 145 0.75 -10.43 -6.45
CA PRO A 145 1.91 -9.59 -6.14
C PRO A 145 1.99 -8.29 -6.94
N ALA A 146 1.38 -8.21 -8.12
CA ALA A 146 1.28 -6.95 -8.88
C ALA A 146 0.49 -5.88 -8.11
N GLU A 147 -0.49 -6.27 -7.29
CA GLU A 147 -1.28 -5.37 -6.46
C GLU A 147 -0.40 -4.53 -5.52
N ILE A 148 0.57 -5.17 -4.87
CA ILE A 148 1.55 -4.51 -3.99
C ILE A 148 2.40 -3.52 -4.78
N VAL A 149 2.88 -3.91 -5.97
CA VAL A 149 3.66 -3.01 -6.85
C VAL A 149 2.84 -1.76 -7.18
N LEU A 150 1.59 -1.93 -7.63
CA LEU A 150 0.70 -0.83 -7.96
C LEU A 150 0.38 0.06 -6.74
N GLY A 151 0.32 -0.53 -5.55
CA GLY A 151 0.12 0.15 -4.27
C GLY A 151 1.34 0.93 -3.76
N SER A 152 2.51 0.80 -4.37
CA SER A 152 3.75 1.43 -3.90
C SER A 152 4.29 2.54 -4.81
N ILE A 153 3.98 2.52 -6.11
CA ILE A 153 4.56 3.45 -7.12
C ILE A 153 4.32 4.92 -6.76
N GLY A 154 3.10 5.31 -6.38
CA GLY A 154 2.74 6.71 -6.18
C GLY A 154 3.55 7.43 -5.10
N TYR A 155 4.05 6.71 -4.09
CA TYR A 155 4.92 7.30 -3.07
C TYR A 155 6.22 7.82 -3.68
N ASP A 156 6.94 6.98 -4.43
CA ASP A 156 8.24 7.33 -5.03
C ASP A 156 8.10 8.54 -5.98
N GLU A 157 7.02 8.59 -6.74
CA GLU A 157 6.72 9.69 -7.65
C GLU A 157 6.31 10.97 -6.91
N THR A 158 5.55 10.84 -5.82
CA THR A 158 5.14 11.97 -4.98
C THR A 158 6.32 12.56 -4.19
N ALA A 159 7.31 11.75 -3.84
CA ALA A 159 8.51 12.16 -3.10
C ALA A 159 9.56 12.89 -3.96
N LYS A 160 9.41 12.92 -5.29
CA LYS A 160 10.31 13.64 -6.19
C LYS A 160 10.16 15.16 -6.10
N SER A 161 11.17 15.86 -6.61
CA SER A 161 11.14 17.30 -6.87
C SER A 161 11.52 17.54 -8.35
N PRO A 162 10.59 18.05 -9.20
CA PRO A 162 9.20 18.33 -8.89
C PRO A 162 8.40 17.06 -8.60
N ARG A 163 7.34 17.21 -7.83
CA ARG A 163 6.42 16.13 -7.47
C ARG A 163 5.64 15.64 -8.69
N VAL A 164 5.44 14.33 -8.80
CA VAL A 164 4.55 13.72 -9.81
C VAL A 164 3.42 12.97 -9.11
N THR A 165 2.17 13.31 -9.41
CA THR A 165 0.98 12.80 -8.69
C THR A 165 0.01 12.04 -9.58
N THR A 166 0.34 11.86 -10.86
CA THR A 166 -0.50 11.26 -11.90
C THR A 166 -1.14 9.93 -11.48
N TRP A 167 -0.43 9.09 -10.73
CA TRP A 167 -0.87 7.74 -10.38
C TRP A 167 -1.35 7.59 -8.93
N ASN A 168 -1.51 8.69 -8.19
CA ASN A 168 -1.79 8.63 -6.76
C ASN A 168 -3.15 8.01 -6.43
N ASP A 169 -4.18 8.23 -7.25
CA ASP A 169 -5.51 7.66 -7.00
C ASP A 169 -5.52 6.13 -7.16
N GLU A 170 -4.88 5.62 -8.23
CA GLU A 170 -4.72 4.18 -8.43
C GLU A 170 -3.80 3.57 -7.36
N THR A 171 -2.72 4.27 -6.98
CA THR A 171 -1.84 3.84 -5.88
C THR A 171 -2.62 3.70 -4.58
N LEU A 172 -3.40 4.71 -4.19
CA LEU A 172 -4.21 4.67 -2.97
C LEU A 172 -5.21 3.52 -2.97
N LYS A 173 -5.85 3.26 -4.12
CA LYS A 173 -6.77 2.13 -4.29
C LYS A 173 -6.06 0.80 -4.06
N TYR A 174 -4.96 0.55 -4.75
CA TYR A 174 -4.24 -0.71 -4.65
C TYR A 174 -3.55 -0.90 -3.30
N ALA A 175 -3.00 0.16 -2.70
CA ALA A 175 -2.42 0.09 -1.37
C ALA A 175 -3.44 -0.31 -0.31
N LYS A 176 -4.66 0.28 -0.36
CA LYS A 176 -5.76 -0.08 0.54
C LYS A 176 -6.23 -1.52 0.33
N GLN A 177 -6.34 -1.94 -0.93
CA GLN A 177 -6.69 -3.32 -1.28
C GLN A 177 -5.64 -4.30 -0.75
N SER A 178 -4.35 -3.99 -0.92
CA SER A 178 -3.26 -4.87 -0.50
C SER A 178 -3.17 -4.99 1.01
N ILE A 179 -3.40 -3.90 1.74
CA ILE A 179 -3.52 -3.95 3.21
C ILE A 179 -4.68 -4.88 3.60
N ALA A 180 -5.87 -4.69 3.02
CA ALA A 180 -7.03 -5.53 3.34
C ALA A 180 -6.79 -7.01 3.02
N ASP A 181 -6.17 -7.31 1.88
CA ASP A 181 -5.87 -8.68 1.46
C ASP A 181 -4.79 -9.34 2.33
N LEU A 182 -3.74 -8.60 2.72
CA LEU A 182 -2.72 -9.06 3.67
C LEU A 182 -3.31 -9.31 5.06
N GLU A 183 -4.17 -8.41 5.54
CA GLU A 183 -4.87 -8.55 6.82
C GLU A 183 -5.83 -9.75 6.82
N ALA A 184 -6.51 -9.99 5.70
CA ALA A 184 -7.36 -11.17 5.48
C ALA A 184 -6.59 -12.49 5.29
N GLY A 185 -5.25 -12.46 5.29
CA GLY A 185 -4.41 -13.65 5.17
C GLY A 185 -4.32 -14.22 3.76
N LYS A 186 -4.63 -13.43 2.73
CA LYS A 186 -4.40 -13.86 1.34
C LYS A 186 -2.91 -13.98 1.06
N LYS A 187 -2.56 -14.94 0.20
CA LYS A 187 -1.17 -15.22 -0.16
C LYS A 187 -0.67 -14.27 -1.24
N PHE A 188 0.56 -13.81 -1.06
CA PHE A 188 1.35 -13.05 -2.02
C PHE A 188 2.70 -13.75 -2.15
N GLU A 189 2.90 -14.47 -3.25
CA GLU A 189 4.15 -15.22 -3.48
C GLU A 189 4.70 -14.83 -4.87
N PRO A 190 5.67 -13.88 -4.94
CA PRO A 190 6.32 -13.14 -3.84
C PRO A 190 5.47 -11.99 -3.24
N LEU A 191 5.94 -11.37 -2.15
CA LEU A 191 5.35 -10.15 -1.57
C LEU A 191 5.71 -8.90 -2.39
N GLY A 192 5.16 -8.83 -3.60
CA GLY A 192 5.49 -7.80 -4.59
C GLY A 192 6.69 -8.19 -5.47
N PHE A 193 6.98 -7.35 -6.46
CA PHE A 193 8.10 -7.54 -7.38
C PHE A 193 9.10 -6.40 -7.25
N LEU A 194 10.39 -6.70 -7.43
CA LEU A 194 11.45 -5.68 -7.38
C LEU A 194 11.12 -4.49 -8.32
N PRO A 195 11.38 -3.25 -7.89
CA PRO A 195 11.99 -2.86 -6.60
C PRO A 195 11.01 -2.83 -5.41
N TYR A 196 9.72 -3.07 -5.65
CA TYR A 196 8.63 -3.02 -4.67
C TYR A 196 8.32 -4.39 -4.03
N SER A 197 9.35 -5.20 -3.79
CA SER A 197 9.21 -6.47 -3.07
C SER A 197 9.55 -6.28 -1.60
N TYR A 198 8.77 -6.88 -0.72
CA TYR A 198 8.96 -6.80 0.73
C TYR A 198 9.36 -8.15 1.31
N LYS A 199 10.16 -8.12 2.39
CA LYS A 199 10.70 -9.34 3.02
C LYS A 199 9.61 -10.16 3.72
N ASP A 200 8.61 -9.51 4.29
CA ASP A 200 7.54 -10.11 5.07
C ASP A 200 6.29 -9.22 5.09
N LYS A 201 5.21 -9.73 5.68
CA LYS A 201 3.92 -9.05 5.78
C LYS A 201 4.02 -7.73 6.57
N ASP A 202 4.77 -7.69 7.66
CA ASP A 202 4.87 -6.50 8.51
C ASP A 202 5.59 -5.37 7.76
N GLU A 203 6.64 -5.71 7.01
CA GLU A 203 7.35 -4.78 6.14
C GLU A 203 6.42 -4.19 5.07
N ALA A 204 5.68 -5.06 4.36
CA ALA A 204 4.71 -4.65 3.34
C ALA A 204 3.62 -3.74 3.94
N LEU A 205 3.03 -4.12 5.08
CA LEU A 205 2.02 -3.30 5.76
C LEU A 205 2.60 -1.95 6.17
N GLY A 206 3.82 -1.89 6.71
CA GLY A 206 4.48 -0.64 7.07
C GLY A 206 4.62 0.30 5.87
N TRP A 207 5.15 -0.20 4.75
CA TRP A 207 5.34 0.60 3.54
C TRP A 207 4.03 1.01 2.88
N LEU A 208 3.04 0.13 2.78
CA LEU A 208 1.74 0.47 2.19
C LEU A 208 1.00 1.53 3.02
N ASN A 209 1.05 1.43 4.36
CA ASN A 209 0.52 2.47 5.23
C ASN A 209 1.29 3.79 5.06
N TYR A 210 2.63 3.73 4.96
CA TYR A 210 3.42 4.94 4.73
C TYR A 210 3.07 5.60 3.40
N THR A 211 2.97 4.83 2.32
CA THR A 211 2.57 5.31 0.98
C THR A 211 1.23 6.05 1.04
N ILE A 212 0.21 5.43 1.65
CA ILE A 212 -1.11 6.07 1.80
C ILE A 212 -1.01 7.34 2.63
N GLY A 213 -0.35 7.27 3.79
CA GLY A 213 -0.21 8.40 4.70
C GLY A 213 0.49 9.60 4.06
N TYR A 214 1.55 9.34 3.28
CA TYR A 214 2.33 10.36 2.57
C TYR A 214 1.52 11.01 1.46
N ILE A 215 0.89 10.22 0.58
CA ILE A 215 0.07 10.73 -0.53
C ILE A 215 -1.11 11.56 0.02
N LEU A 216 -1.82 11.06 1.04
CA LEU A 216 -2.93 11.82 1.65
C LEU A 216 -2.45 13.14 2.24
N SER A 217 -1.32 13.13 2.93
CA SER A 217 -0.80 14.32 3.62
C SER A 217 -0.27 15.38 2.68
N PHE A 218 0.43 14.98 1.62
CA PHE A 218 1.21 15.90 0.79
C PHE A 218 0.61 16.18 -0.58
N ASP A 219 -0.06 15.22 -1.22
CA ASP A 219 -0.76 15.43 -2.49
C ASP A 219 -2.22 15.83 -2.25
N LYS A 220 -2.97 15.02 -1.50
CA LYS A 220 -4.42 15.25 -1.30
C LYS A 220 -4.76 16.33 -0.27
N ASN A 221 -3.77 16.86 0.44
CA ASN A 221 -3.94 17.81 1.54
C ASN A 221 -4.93 17.31 2.63
N ASP A 222 -5.08 16.01 2.79
CA ASP A 222 -5.88 15.37 3.83
C ASP A 222 -4.97 14.75 4.89
N LYS A 223 -4.25 15.61 5.61
CA LYS A 223 -3.37 15.20 6.70
C LYS A 223 -4.14 14.52 7.85
N LYS A 224 -5.43 14.82 8.01
CA LYS A 224 -6.28 14.22 9.05
C LYS A 224 -6.52 12.73 8.80
N GLN A 225 -6.80 12.32 7.57
CA GLN A 225 -6.83 10.90 7.23
C GLN A 225 -5.41 10.32 7.17
N GLY A 226 -4.45 11.07 6.59
CA GLY A 226 -3.08 10.62 6.40
C GLY A 226 -2.36 10.24 7.71
N VAL A 227 -2.54 11.01 8.78
CA VAL A 227 -1.84 10.79 10.06
C VAL A 227 -2.16 9.43 10.68
N GLY A 228 -3.37 8.89 10.49
CA GLY A 228 -3.72 7.55 10.98
C GLY A 228 -2.89 6.44 10.31
N TYR A 229 -2.67 6.56 9.00
CA TYR A 229 -1.81 5.64 8.24
C TYR A 229 -0.34 5.83 8.60
N LEU A 230 0.15 7.06 8.74
CA LEU A 230 1.51 7.34 9.19
C LEU A 230 1.78 6.77 10.59
N TYR A 231 0.81 6.88 11.51
CA TYR A 231 0.90 6.26 12.82
C TYR A 231 1.03 4.75 12.71
N LYS A 232 0.19 4.07 11.93
CA LYS A 232 0.33 2.63 11.67
C LYS A 232 1.71 2.27 11.10
N ALA A 233 2.22 3.05 10.15
CA ALA A 233 3.56 2.85 9.60
C ALA A 233 4.69 3.01 10.64
N SER A 234 4.52 3.92 11.61
CA SER A 234 5.47 4.12 12.72
C SER A 234 5.46 2.99 13.75
N GLN A 235 4.33 2.26 13.87
CA GLN A 235 4.16 1.16 14.82
C GLN A 235 4.43 -0.22 14.20
N ALA A 236 4.55 -0.30 12.88
CA ALA A 236 4.80 -1.56 12.18
C ALA A 236 6.21 -2.10 12.51
N LYS A 237 6.36 -3.43 12.50
CA LYS A 237 7.68 -4.09 12.55
C LYS A 237 8.40 -4.01 11.20
N SER A 238 8.48 -2.80 10.67
CA SER A 238 8.95 -2.47 9.32
C SER A 238 10.07 -1.43 9.40
N THR A 239 10.88 -1.34 8.34
CA THR A 239 11.86 -0.25 8.23
C THR A 239 11.22 1.13 8.26
N THR A 240 9.92 1.27 7.94
CA THR A 240 9.18 2.53 8.06
C THR A 240 9.20 3.13 9.47
N ALA A 241 9.24 2.30 10.51
CA ALA A 241 9.37 2.76 11.90
C ALA A 241 10.72 3.45 12.19
N THR A 242 11.68 3.38 11.26
CA THR A 242 12.97 4.06 11.37
C THR A 242 13.15 5.21 10.39
N ILE A 243 12.13 5.53 9.58
CA ILE A 243 12.16 6.62 8.62
C ILE A 243 11.82 7.93 9.34
N PRO A 244 12.74 8.90 9.43
CA PRO A 244 12.48 10.19 10.09
C PRO A 244 11.26 10.93 9.53
N ASP A 245 11.03 10.80 8.22
CA ASP A 245 9.95 11.51 7.53
C ASP A 245 8.55 11.05 7.92
N VAL A 246 8.38 9.79 8.36
CA VAL A 246 7.12 9.30 8.93
C VAL A 246 6.73 10.15 10.14
N TYR A 247 7.68 10.35 11.05
CA TYR A 247 7.48 11.11 12.29
C TYR A 247 7.35 12.61 12.03
N ARG A 248 8.17 13.18 11.13
CA ARG A 248 8.03 14.59 10.71
C ARG A 248 6.65 14.85 10.13
N SER A 249 6.12 13.92 9.33
CA SER A 249 4.80 14.05 8.70
C SER A 249 3.67 13.99 9.73
N ILE A 250 3.78 13.13 10.75
CA ILE A 250 2.86 13.13 11.91
C ILE A 250 2.94 14.48 12.65
N GLY A 251 4.16 14.98 12.92
CA GLY A 251 4.36 16.27 13.56
C GLY A 251 3.75 17.43 12.76
N SER A 252 3.86 17.40 11.42
CA SER A 252 3.27 18.43 10.55
C SER A 252 1.75 18.48 10.64
N TYR A 253 1.06 17.34 10.82
CA TYR A 253 -0.38 17.34 11.09
C TYR A 253 -0.71 18.09 12.39
N TYR A 254 0.04 17.83 13.47
CA TYR A 254 -0.19 18.50 14.74
C TYR A 254 0.19 19.99 14.73
N ILE A 255 1.15 20.41 13.89
CA ILE A 255 1.40 21.85 13.65
C ILE A 255 0.15 22.52 13.06
N ASP A 256 -0.46 21.92 12.04
CA ASP A 256 -1.67 22.50 11.42
C ASP A 256 -2.83 22.58 12.43
N GLU A 257 -3.02 21.54 13.24
CA GLU A 257 -4.02 21.54 14.30
C GLU A 257 -3.71 22.56 15.40
N MET A 258 -2.44 22.72 15.77
CA MET A 258 -2.00 23.71 16.75
C MET A 258 -2.29 25.13 16.25
N ASN A 259 -1.97 25.43 14.99
CA ASN A 259 -2.19 26.75 14.40
C ASN A 259 -3.67 27.13 14.39
N LYS A 260 -4.57 26.19 14.01
CA LYS A 260 -6.03 26.42 14.10
C LYS A 260 -6.46 26.76 15.54
N ARG A 261 -5.95 26.04 16.52
CA ARG A 261 -6.28 26.27 17.95
C ARG A 261 -5.71 27.59 18.47
N ILE A 262 -4.55 28.02 17.97
CA ILE A 262 -3.98 29.33 18.26
C ILE A 262 -4.88 30.44 17.69
N GLU A 263 -5.40 30.30 16.47
CA GLU A 263 -6.33 31.27 15.89
C GLU A 263 -7.62 31.38 16.73
N GLU A 264 -8.19 30.24 17.15
CA GLU A 264 -9.35 30.20 18.06
C GLU A 264 -9.05 30.88 19.41
N LEU A 265 -7.88 30.62 19.99
CA LEU A 265 -7.42 31.26 21.23
C LEU A 265 -7.28 32.78 21.06
N GLN A 266 -6.67 33.23 19.96
CA GLN A 266 -6.51 34.66 19.68
C GLN A 266 -7.86 35.36 19.50
N ALA A 267 -8.86 34.68 18.93
CA ALA A 267 -10.22 35.20 18.83
C ALA A 267 -10.85 35.39 20.22
N LEU A 268 -10.70 34.41 21.13
CA LEU A 268 -11.19 34.52 22.51
C LEU A 268 -10.53 35.67 23.26
N VAL A 269 -9.21 35.83 23.12
CA VAL A 269 -8.47 36.95 23.72
C VAL A 269 -8.97 38.30 23.19
N LYS A 270 -9.18 38.43 21.88
CA LYS A 270 -9.71 39.67 21.27
C LYS A 270 -11.15 39.99 21.67
N ALA A 271 -11.94 38.98 22.04
CA ALA A 271 -13.33 39.13 22.47
C ALA A 271 -13.47 39.57 23.95
N GLN A 272 -12.37 39.71 24.69
CA GLN A 272 -12.41 40.28 26.04
C GLN A 272 -12.73 41.77 25.97
N ASN A 273 -13.65 42.22 26.82
CA ASN A 273 -13.99 43.64 26.96
C ASN A 273 -13.76 44.06 28.42
N PRO A 274 -12.92 45.08 28.68
CA PRO A 274 -12.67 45.56 30.04
C PRO A 274 -13.92 46.12 30.74
N ALA A 275 -14.97 46.48 29.97
CA ALA A 275 -16.24 46.93 30.50
C ALA A 275 -17.20 45.79 30.89
N ASP A 276 -16.86 44.53 30.62
CA ASP A 276 -17.70 43.40 31.01
C ASP A 276 -17.80 43.28 32.55
N PRO A 277 -18.93 42.79 33.09
CA PRO A 277 -19.05 42.39 34.48
C PRO A 277 -17.98 41.38 34.92
N ASP A 278 -17.60 41.39 36.20
CA ASP A 278 -16.48 40.58 36.72
C ASP A 278 -16.70 39.07 36.58
N ASP A 279 -17.94 38.60 36.71
CA ASP A 279 -18.33 37.20 36.48
C ASP A 279 -18.14 36.77 35.01
N VAL A 280 -18.47 37.66 34.08
CA VAL A 280 -18.27 37.45 32.63
C VAL A 280 -16.78 37.45 32.30
N LYS A 281 -15.99 38.37 32.86
CA LYS A 281 -14.53 38.38 32.72
C LYS A 281 -13.90 37.09 33.22
N ALA A 282 -14.30 36.63 34.40
CA ALA A 282 -13.79 35.39 34.99
C ALA A 282 -14.08 34.18 34.10
N THR A 283 -15.29 34.11 33.52
CA THR A 283 -15.66 33.03 32.59
C THR A 283 -14.83 33.07 31.30
N LYS A 284 -14.64 34.25 30.70
CA LYS A 284 -13.78 34.41 29.51
C LYS A 284 -12.33 34.03 29.79
N VAL A 285 -11.78 34.40 30.95
CA VAL A 285 -10.42 34.00 31.36
C VAL A 285 -10.31 32.48 31.53
N ALA A 286 -11.31 31.86 32.17
CA ALA A 286 -11.35 30.40 32.31
C ALA A 286 -11.40 29.69 30.95
N GLU A 287 -12.19 30.20 30.00
CA GLU A 287 -12.27 29.68 28.64
C GLU A 287 -10.96 29.82 27.87
N ILE A 288 -10.30 30.99 27.96
CA ILE A 288 -8.97 31.24 27.38
C ILE A 288 -7.96 30.26 27.96
N LYS A 289 -7.93 30.07 29.29
CA LYS A 289 -7.02 29.13 29.94
C LYS A 289 -7.28 27.69 29.49
N ALA A 290 -8.55 27.27 29.39
CA ALA A 290 -8.90 25.95 28.87
C ALA A 290 -8.44 25.76 27.42
N LYS A 291 -8.62 26.78 26.55
CA LYS A 291 -8.14 26.73 25.16
C LYS A 291 -6.61 26.72 25.07
N GLN A 292 -5.92 27.50 25.90
CA GLN A 292 -4.46 27.47 26.01
C GLN A 292 -3.97 26.07 26.40
N GLY A 293 -4.63 25.41 27.34
CA GLY A 293 -4.32 24.02 27.70
C GLY A 293 -4.37 23.07 26.51
N ILE A 294 -5.39 23.22 25.65
CA ILE A 294 -5.53 22.43 24.43
C ILE A 294 -4.44 22.77 23.38
N VAL A 295 -4.05 24.03 23.24
CA VAL A 295 -2.91 24.44 22.40
C VAL A 295 -1.63 23.76 22.89
N ASN A 296 -1.38 23.82 24.20
CA ASN A 296 -0.21 23.20 24.84
C ASN A 296 -0.16 21.69 24.61
N GLY A 297 -1.27 20.97 24.85
CA GLY A 297 -1.35 19.54 24.59
C GLY A 297 -1.14 19.18 23.11
N THR A 298 -1.59 20.03 22.19
CA THR A 298 -1.33 19.84 20.75
C THR A 298 0.15 20.05 20.41
N ALA A 299 0.77 21.08 20.98
CA ALA A 299 2.18 21.37 20.82
C ALA A 299 3.06 20.23 21.36
N GLU A 300 2.69 19.61 22.49
CA GLU A 300 3.41 18.45 23.04
C GLU A 300 3.35 17.23 22.12
N ARG A 301 2.20 16.96 21.48
CA ARG A 301 2.11 15.88 20.47
C ARG A 301 2.99 16.16 19.25
N ALA A 302 3.01 17.40 18.78
CA ALA A 302 3.89 17.81 17.68
C ALA A 302 5.36 17.63 18.08
N LEU A 303 5.75 18.12 19.27
CA LEU A 303 7.10 18.00 19.81
C LEU A 303 7.54 16.54 19.97
N ASN A 304 6.68 15.67 20.48
CA ASN A 304 6.99 14.24 20.61
C ASN A 304 7.29 13.61 19.24
N ALA A 305 6.48 13.91 18.22
CA ALA A 305 6.72 13.40 16.87
C ALA A 305 8.02 13.96 16.26
N PHE A 306 8.28 15.26 16.41
CA PHE A 306 9.53 15.85 15.94
C PHE A 306 10.75 15.34 16.72
N ALA A 307 10.62 15.03 18.00
CA ALA A 307 11.71 14.44 18.79
C ALA A 307 12.15 13.08 18.24
N HIS A 308 11.20 12.22 17.87
CA HIS A 308 11.49 10.96 17.17
C HIS A 308 12.15 11.21 15.80
N ALA A 309 11.63 12.17 15.04
CA ALA A 309 12.18 12.50 13.72
C ALA A 309 13.64 12.96 13.83
N VAL A 310 13.96 13.85 14.79
CA VAL A 310 15.32 14.35 15.04
C VAL A 310 16.24 13.21 15.48
N PHE A 311 15.79 12.40 16.44
CA PHE A 311 16.57 11.26 16.92
C PHE A 311 16.93 10.30 15.78
N LEU A 312 15.98 9.95 14.92
CA LEU A 312 16.22 9.07 13.78
C LEU A 312 17.09 9.72 12.70
N ALA A 313 16.85 10.99 12.37
CA ALA A 313 17.63 11.70 11.36
C ALA A 313 19.11 11.82 11.75
N ASN A 314 19.39 12.03 13.04
CA ASN A 314 20.75 12.13 13.57
C ASN A 314 21.54 10.80 13.53
N LYS A 315 20.90 9.66 13.25
CA LYS A 315 21.61 8.37 13.11
C LYS A 315 22.41 8.27 11.82
N ASP A 316 22.07 9.03 10.79
CA ASP A 316 22.79 9.04 9.52
C ASP A 316 23.39 10.43 9.25
N PRO A 317 24.73 10.58 9.21
CA PRO A 317 25.39 11.84 8.90
C PRO A 317 24.95 12.47 7.57
N LYS A 318 24.47 11.68 6.60
CA LYS A 318 23.96 12.19 5.32
C LYS A 318 22.71 13.05 5.49
N ASN A 319 21.99 12.88 6.60
CA ASN A 319 20.79 13.63 6.91
C ASN A 319 21.08 14.92 7.69
N ALA A 320 22.33 15.34 7.90
CA ALA A 320 22.66 16.48 8.77
C ALA A 320 21.85 17.77 8.46
N ALA A 321 21.70 18.13 7.18
CA ALA A 321 20.90 19.29 6.77
C ALA A 321 19.41 19.10 7.08
N TYR A 322 18.88 17.91 6.82
CA TYR A 322 17.50 17.56 7.11
C TYR A 322 17.23 17.54 8.62
N ALA A 323 18.12 16.91 9.41
CA ALA A 323 18.09 16.86 10.86
C ALA A 323 18.10 18.27 11.47
N LYS A 324 18.93 19.18 10.94
CA LYS A 324 18.94 20.59 11.35
C LYS A 324 17.58 21.26 11.09
N ALA A 325 17.00 21.09 9.90
CA ALA A 325 15.72 21.71 9.55
C ALA A 325 14.57 21.23 10.46
N ILE A 326 14.49 19.93 10.75
CA ILE A 326 13.46 19.40 11.66
C ILE A 326 13.72 19.79 13.13
N THR A 327 14.98 19.96 13.54
CA THR A 327 15.34 20.45 14.88
C THR A 327 14.90 21.90 15.07
N GLU A 328 15.13 22.77 14.09
CA GLU A 328 14.67 24.17 14.15
C GLU A 328 13.15 24.26 14.21
N THR A 329 12.45 23.40 13.47
CA THR A 329 10.99 23.31 13.56
C THR A 329 10.55 22.89 14.97
N ALA A 330 11.18 21.86 15.55
CA ALA A 330 10.90 21.44 16.92
C ALA A 330 11.14 22.57 17.94
N LYS A 331 12.21 23.36 17.75
CA LYS A 331 12.55 24.49 18.61
C LYS A 331 11.50 25.61 18.55
N GLN A 332 10.91 25.87 17.38
CA GLN A 332 9.80 26.81 17.24
C GLN A 332 8.56 26.34 18.01
N ILE A 333 8.20 25.07 17.90
CA ILE A 333 7.07 24.49 18.64
C ILE A 333 7.33 24.53 20.15
N TYR A 334 8.57 24.27 20.59
CA TYR A 334 8.98 24.40 21.99
C TYR A 334 8.79 25.82 22.51
N GLY A 335 9.18 26.82 21.72
CA GLY A 335 8.94 28.23 22.04
C GLY A 335 7.45 28.56 22.20
N ILE A 336 6.59 27.98 21.35
CA ILE A 336 5.13 28.15 21.47
C ILE A 336 4.62 27.50 22.77
N ARG A 337 5.09 26.29 23.12
CA ARG A 337 4.63 25.54 24.29
C ARG A 337 5.08 26.15 25.62
N PHE A 338 6.34 26.62 25.70
CA PHE A 338 6.97 27.00 26.96
C PHE A 338 7.30 28.50 27.07
N GLY A 339 7.13 29.29 26.00
CA GLY A 339 7.42 30.72 25.97
C GLY A 339 8.90 31.08 26.13
N LYS A 340 9.80 30.11 26.10
CA LYS A 340 11.25 30.29 26.29
C LYS A 340 12.07 29.28 25.48
N PRO A 341 13.33 29.61 25.12
CA PRO A 341 14.20 28.68 24.42
C PRO A 341 14.95 27.72 25.36
N ASP A 342 15.13 28.09 26.64
CA ASP A 342 15.93 27.34 27.59
C ASP A 342 15.27 26.00 27.94
N GLY A 343 16.08 24.93 27.95
CA GLY A 343 15.62 23.58 28.27
C GLY A 343 15.19 22.73 27.07
N PHE A 344 15.25 23.28 25.84
CA PHE A 344 14.90 22.53 24.62
C PHE A 344 15.71 21.23 24.46
N ASP A 345 17.04 21.28 24.60
CA ASP A 345 17.88 20.10 24.40
C ASP A 345 17.59 19.00 25.43
N ALA A 346 17.37 19.39 26.69
CA ALA A 346 16.98 18.46 27.76
C ALA A 346 15.60 17.84 27.50
N TYR A 347 14.66 18.63 26.99
CA TYR A 347 13.34 18.14 26.60
C TYR A 347 13.44 17.15 25.43
N LEU A 348 14.20 17.48 24.38
CA LEU A 348 14.36 16.63 23.20
C LEU A 348 14.98 15.27 23.54
N ALA A 349 15.93 15.27 24.50
CA ALA A 349 16.59 14.07 24.99
C ALA A 349 15.62 13.08 25.66
N THR A 350 14.56 13.57 26.32
CA THR A 350 13.57 12.72 27.02
C THR A 350 12.34 12.43 26.16
N ALA A 351 11.93 13.36 25.30
CA ALA A 351 10.69 13.27 24.54
C ALA A 351 10.64 12.11 23.54
N ASN A 352 11.78 11.70 22.97
CA ASN A 352 11.84 10.55 22.05
C ASN A 352 11.64 9.18 22.75
N ALA A 353 11.77 9.12 24.08
CA ALA A 353 11.55 7.89 24.83
C ALA A 353 10.07 7.61 25.11
N ALA A 354 9.23 8.65 25.03
CA ALA A 354 7.78 8.53 25.20
C ALA A 354 7.13 8.01 23.92
N ALA A 355 6.22 7.05 24.04
CA ALA A 355 5.50 6.52 22.88
C ALA A 355 4.69 7.62 22.16
N LEU A 356 4.64 7.55 20.84
CA LEU A 356 3.78 8.41 20.03
C LEU A 356 2.31 8.25 20.45
N PRO A 357 1.60 9.34 20.78
CA PRO A 357 0.17 9.29 21.00
C PRO A 357 -0.58 8.91 19.71
N ASN A 358 -1.55 8.00 19.83
CA ASN A 358 -2.43 7.64 18.71
C ASN A 358 -3.23 8.88 18.24
N PRO A 359 -3.18 9.26 16.95
CA PRO A 359 -3.87 10.43 16.44
C PRO A 359 -5.41 10.37 16.54
N SER A 360 -5.99 9.19 16.78
CA SER A 360 -7.43 9.06 17.01
C SER A 360 -7.86 9.38 18.45
N THR A 361 -6.91 9.52 19.40
CA THR A 361 -7.26 9.88 20.79
C THR A 361 -7.40 11.39 20.92
N ALA A 362 -8.34 11.81 21.76
CA ALA A 362 -8.55 13.22 22.07
C ALA A 362 -7.28 13.84 22.66
N ILE A 363 -7.00 15.10 22.28
CA ILE A 363 -5.87 15.85 22.81
C ILE A 363 -6.17 16.21 24.26
N GLU A 364 -5.31 15.78 25.17
CA GLU A 364 -5.40 16.11 26.58
C GLU A 364 -4.91 17.55 26.80
N PRO A 365 -5.72 18.44 27.41
CA PRO A 365 -5.26 19.78 27.74
C PRO A 365 -4.14 19.75 28.78
N VAL A 366 -3.11 20.58 28.57
CA VAL A 366 -1.98 20.75 29.48
C VAL A 366 -1.94 22.16 30.02
N ASN A 367 -2.35 22.34 31.27
CA ASN A 367 -2.33 23.62 31.96
C ASN A 367 -1.09 23.69 32.86
N ASP A 368 -0.23 24.68 32.62
CA ASP A 368 0.88 24.95 33.52
C ASP A 368 0.35 25.57 34.83
N PRO A 369 1.00 25.33 35.98
CA PRO A 369 0.63 25.98 37.22
C PRO A 369 0.77 27.50 37.07
N ASP A 370 -0.20 28.26 37.60
CA ASP A 370 -0.11 29.72 37.60
C ASP A 370 1.12 30.12 38.41
N THR A 371 2.02 30.90 37.81
CA THR A 371 3.22 31.40 38.50
C THR A 371 2.90 32.46 39.56
N SER A 372 1.63 32.81 39.77
CA SER A 372 1.15 33.63 40.89
C SER A 372 0.79 32.76 42.10
N ALA A 373 1.80 32.17 42.73
CA ALA A 373 1.74 31.96 44.16
C ALA A 373 2.77 32.91 44.77
N GLU A 374 2.32 34.08 45.23
CA GLU A 374 3.08 34.85 46.20
C GLU A 374 3.25 33.96 47.44
N THR A 375 4.44 33.40 47.59
CA THR A 375 4.89 32.80 48.84
C THR A 375 4.78 33.88 49.92
N PRO A 376 3.98 33.69 50.99
CA PRO A 376 3.96 34.65 52.08
C PRO A 376 5.35 34.75 52.69
N ALA A 377 5.86 35.97 52.80
CA ALA A 377 7.17 36.24 53.39
C ALA A 377 7.15 36.04 54.92
N ALA A 378 8.04 35.15 55.36
CA ALA A 378 8.87 35.14 56.57
C ALA A 378 8.26 35.02 57.98
N THR A 379 8.91 34.19 58.81
CA THR A 379 9.52 34.67 60.07
C THR A 379 10.76 33.83 60.42
N PRO A 380 11.90 34.44 60.79
CA PRO A 380 13.11 33.73 61.19
C PRO A 380 13.00 33.20 62.63
N ALA A 381 13.40 31.96 62.87
CA ALA A 381 13.56 31.42 64.22
C ALA A 381 15.01 30.96 64.46
N SER A 382 15.56 31.54 65.52
CA SER A 382 16.89 31.43 66.07
C SER A 382 17.22 30.09 66.74
N SER A 383 18.50 29.72 66.62
CA SER A 383 19.35 28.97 67.56
C SER A 383 18.92 27.59 68.14
N LYS A 384 19.76 26.61 67.77
CA LYS A 384 20.12 25.32 68.40
C LYS A 384 20.16 25.33 69.95
N PRO A 385 20.01 24.17 70.63
CA PRO A 385 21.19 23.36 70.99
C PRO A 385 21.07 21.83 70.74
N ALA A 386 22.25 21.18 70.74
CA ALA A 386 22.55 19.74 70.56
C ALA A 386 22.10 18.89 71.79
N ALA A 387 22.15 17.56 71.91
CA ALA A 387 22.64 16.36 71.19
C ALA A 387 22.00 15.13 71.88
N SER A 388 22.03 13.94 71.28
CA SER A 388 22.52 12.69 71.91
C SER A 388 22.21 11.44 71.07
N THR A 389 23.22 10.57 71.02
CA THR A 389 23.43 9.31 70.31
C THR A 389 22.61 8.11 70.81
N THR A 390 22.40 7.09 69.97
CA THR A 390 22.84 5.70 70.27
C THR A 390 22.77 4.76 69.06
N ASN A 391 23.77 3.89 69.00
CA ASN A 391 24.05 2.84 68.02
C ASN A 391 23.03 1.68 68.06
N ALA A 392 22.81 1.03 66.90
CA ALA A 392 22.82 -0.44 66.78
C ALA A 392 22.83 -0.92 65.30
N LYS A 393 23.90 -1.60 64.92
CA LYS A 393 24.02 -2.69 63.91
C LYS A 393 24.62 -3.90 64.71
N PRO A 394 24.65 -5.17 64.26
CA PRO A 394 24.35 -5.70 62.92
C PRO A 394 23.68 -7.08 62.82
N GLY A 395 23.25 -7.43 61.60
CA GLY A 395 22.95 -8.80 61.20
C GLY A 395 23.34 -9.04 59.74
N THR A 396 24.25 -9.99 59.51
CA THR A 396 24.78 -10.45 58.23
C THR A 396 24.35 -11.90 58.02
N ALA A 397 23.86 -12.27 56.83
CA ALA A 397 23.97 -13.61 56.19
C ALA A 397 23.34 -13.53 54.78
N ALA A 398 24.15 -13.64 53.71
CA ALA A 398 24.45 -14.86 52.92
C ALA A 398 23.42 -15.09 51.79
N LYS A 399 23.72 -14.74 50.52
CA LYS A 399 24.54 -15.43 49.50
C LYS A 399 23.74 -16.49 48.73
N ALA A 400 23.49 -16.24 47.44
CA ALA A 400 23.61 -17.25 46.38
C ALA A 400 23.63 -16.61 44.98
N SER A 401 24.57 -17.11 44.20
CA SER A 401 25.01 -16.73 42.86
C SER A 401 24.36 -17.60 41.79
N SER A 402 24.18 -17.04 40.58
CA SER A 402 24.33 -17.73 39.29
C SER A 402 24.34 -16.67 38.18
N GLU A 403 24.84 -16.88 36.98
CA GLU A 403 25.98 -17.61 36.45
C GLU A 403 26.10 -17.04 35.02
N THR A 404 27.32 -16.75 34.59
CA THR A 404 27.58 -16.11 33.30
C THR A 404 27.71 -17.19 32.23
N ALA A 405 26.97 -17.09 31.12
CA ALA A 405 27.25 -17.86 29.92
C ALA A 405 27.21 -16.94 28.68
N LYS A 406 28.41 -16.65 28.16
CA LYS A 406 28.63 -16.10 26.80
C LYS A 406 28.44 -17.23 25.78
N SER A 407 27.78 -16.93 24.66
CA SER A 407 27.98 -17.65 23.41
C SER A 407 27.94 -16.68 22.22
N LYS A 408 28.84 -16.92 21.27
CA LYS A 408 29.19 -16.12 20.08
C LYS A 408 28.47 -16.64 18.83
N GLY A 409 28.36 -15.76 17.83
CA GLY A 409 28.35 -16.08 16.38
C GLY A 409 26.96 -16.09 15.74
N THR A 410 26.74 -15.71 14.47
CA THR A 410 27.56 -15.21 13.35
C THR A 410 26.55 -14.66 12.33
N ARG A 411 26.83 -13.56 11.62
CA ARG A 411 25.99 -13.03 10.54
C ARG A 411 26.67 -13.28 9.19
N GLN A 412 25.93 -13.88 8.26
CA GLN A 412 25.98 -13.61 6.82
C GLN A 412 24.63 -13.03 6.41
#